data_AF-A8Y358-F1
#
_entry.id   AF-A8Y358-F1
#
_cell.length_a   1.000
_cell.length_b   1.000
_cell.length_c   1.000
_cell.angle_alpha   90.00
_cell.angle_beta   90.00
_cell.angle_gamma   90.00
#
_symmetry.space_group_name_H-M   'P 1'
#
loop_
_entity.id
_entity.type
_entity.pdbx_description
1 polymer ?
#
loop_
_entity_poly.entity_id
_entity_poly.type
_entity_poly.pdbx_seq_one_letter_code
_entity_poly.pdbx_strand_id
1 'polypeptide(L)'
;LYEPLMFFYIFFLFLVFPFYVHVSRSNRERDKASSVYQVISYFYKSIILQYISLTFIVITLFPIEYFLKRHPKIVIFPGIISTIAVLIGLLSAQVNYLLISLLAIQRFSIYFHPWTEKYLQLSKWKFWFLIIIFSQTPSKDCDFSWNNIDNRCADRFIISTSQLSPHFVYLYIWQNLMLLSSCILYIPIGLSIRKFSHLASFQGNQPQRYILWQLVTIYTFSYFIIHLSSTEIEMDFYGTFFHALISMKATDALAFPLVIQISYLGCNRQNLKTFLKSLKLKKLSWKLFGNGQVEDRNQSIY
;
A
#
# COMPACT_ATOMS: atom_id res chain seq x y z
N LEU A 1 18.77 -2.64 17.27
CA LEU A 1 17.90 -1.42 17.23
C LEU A 1 16.69 -1.56 16.30
N TYR A 2 16.75 -2.43 15.28
CA TYR A 2 15.74 -2.56 14.21
C TYR A 2 14.44 -3.26 14.63
N GLU A 3 14.51 -4.33 15.43
CA GLU A 3 13.30 -5.05 15.84
C GLU A 3 12.31 -4.16 16.62
N PRO A 4 12.73 -3.36 17.62
CA PRO A 4 11.84 -2.43 18.32
C PRO A 4 11.14 -1.43 17.39
N LEU A 5 11.85 -0.93 16.37
CA LEU A 5 11.30 -0.01 15.38
C LEU A 5 10.25 -0.69 14.50
N MET A 6 10.50 -1.94 14.09
CA MET A 6 9.53 -2.74 13.33
C MET A 6 8.27 -3.04 14.14
N PHE A 7 8.40 -3.40 15.43
CA PHE A 7 7.25 -3.57 16.31
C PHE A 7 6.46 -2.27 16.49
N PHE A 8 7.15 -1.14 16.66
CA PHE A 8 6.51 0.18 16.76
C PHE A 8 5.76 0.53 15.46
N TYR A 9 6.36 0.25 14.30
CA TYR A 9 5.73 0.45 13.00
C TYR A 9 4.46 -0.40 12.84
N ILE A 10 4.55 -1.71 13.13
CA ILE A 10 3.41 -2.64 13.05
C ILE A 10 2.31 -2.20 14.01
N PHE A 11 2.66 -1.80 15.23
CA PHE A 11 1.71 -1.27 16.21
C PHE A 11 0.98 -0.03 15.67
N PHE A 12 1.71 0.94 15.11
CA PHE A 12 1.11 2.13 14.53
C PHE A 12 0.20 1.81 13.33
N LEU A 13 0.60 0.84 12.51
CA LEU A 13 -0.19 0.34 11.38
C LEU A 13 -1.55 -0.20 11.88
N PHE A 14 -1.56 -1.10 12.86
CA PHE A 14 -2.81 -1.60 13.47
C PHE A 14 -3.62 -0.51 14.17
N LEU A 15 -2.97 0.49 14.76
CA LEU A 15 -3.64 1.64 15.40
C LEU A 15 -4.42 2.50 14.38
N VAL A 16 -3.85 2.77 13.21
CA VAL A 16 -4.44 3.64 12.18
C VAL A 16 -5.56 2.94 11.40
N PHE A 17 -5.47 1.62 11.21
CA PHE A 17 -6.43 0.83 10.45
C PHE A 17 -7.90 1.03 10.78
N PRO A 18 -8.36 0.94 12.05
CA PRO A 18 -9.78 1.09 12.35
C PRO A 18 -10.31 2.49 11.98
N PHE A 19 -9.49 3.53 12.15
CA PHE A 19 -9.85 4.89 11.74
C PHE A 19 -9.99 5.00 10.23
N TYR A 20 -9.05 4.42 9.47
CA TYR A 20 -9.14 4.35 8.01
C TYR A 20 -10.43 3.67 7.57
N VAL A 21 -10.75 2.49 8.12
CA VAL A 21 -11.95 1.74 7.77
C VAL A 21 -13.21 2.54 8.09
N HIS A 22 -13.28 3.16 9.27
CA HIS A 22 -14.42 3.97 9.67
C HIS A 22 -14.64 5.16 8.72
N VAL A 23 -13.61 5.97 8.48
CA VAL A 23 -13.72 7.16 7.62
C VAL A 23 -14.05 6.77 6.18
N SER A 24 -13.43 5.70 5.66
CA SER A 24 -13.71 5.22 4.31
C SER A 24 -15.15 4.72 4.15
N ARG A 25 -15.70 4.04 5.17
CA ARG A 25 -17.12 3.65 5.18
C ARG A 25 -18.04 4.86 5.27
N SER A 26 -17.77 5.80 6.16
CA SER A 26 -18.59 7.01 6.34
C SER A 26 -18.63 7.89 5.10
N ASN A 27 -17.54 7.94 4.33
CA ASN A 27 -17.44 8.77 3.13
C ASN A 27 -17.79 8.02 1.84
N ARG A 28 -18.12 6.73 1.90
CA ARG A 28 -18.32 5.86 0.74
C ARG A 28 -19.34 6.38 -0.27
N GLU A 29 -20.50 6.84 0.17
CA GLU A 29 -21.54 7.37 -0.73
C GLU A 29 -21.09 8.64 -1.45
N ARG A 30 -20.30 9.47 -0.77
CA ARG A 30 -19.72 10.67 -1.38
C ARG A 30 -18.61 10.30 -2.37
N ASP A 31 -17.75 9.37 -1.99
CA ASP A 31 -16.64 8.93 -2.82
C ASP A 31 -17.13 8.31 -4.14
N LYS A 32 -18.32 7.67 -4.16
CA LYS A 32 -18.97 7.16 -5.38
C LYS A 32 -19.21 8.22 -6.45
N ALA A 33 -19.43 9.47 -6.05
CA ALA A 33 -19.63 10.58 -7.00
C ALA A 33 -18.31 11.09 -7.60
N SER A 34 -17.16 10.65 -7.08
CA SER A 34 -15.85 11.05 -7.59
C SER A 34 -15.45 10.23 -8.82
N SER A 35 -14.83 10.88 -9.80
CA SER A 35 -14.24 10.21 -10.97
C SER A 35 -13.14 9.20 -10.63
N VAL A 36 -12.61 9.24 -9.40
CA VAL A 36 -11.57 8.32 -8.90
C VAL A 36 -12.09 7.25 -7.96
N TYR A 37 -13.42 7.11 -7.82
CA TYR A 37 -14.04 6.14 -6.92
C TYR A 37 -13.52 4.71 -7.12
N GLN A 38 -13.32 4.29 -8.37
CA GLN A 38 -12.85 2.93 -8.68
C GLN A 38 -11.50 2.64 -8.02
N VAL A 39 -10.58 3.61 -8.06
CA VAL A 39 -9.25 3.52 -7.45
C VAL A 39 -9.37 3.54 -5.91
N ILE A 40 -10.16 4.46 -5.34
CA ILE A 40 -10.37 4.54 -3.88
C ILE A 40 -10.96 3.23 -3.34
N SER A 41 -11.97 2.70 -4.03
CA SER A 41 -12.64 1.44 -3.68
C SER A 41 -11.68 0.24 -3.76
N TYR A 42 -10.80 0.21 -4.77
CA TYR A 42 -9.77 -0.80 -4.86
C TYR A 42 -8.74 -0.67 -3.74
N PHE A 43 -8.23 0.53 -3.46
CA PHE A 43 -7.31 0.76 -2.35
C PHE A 43 -7.88 0.32 -1.01
N TYR A 44 -9.16 0.59 -0.74
CA TYR A 44 -9.84 0.09 0.46
C TYR A 44 -9.80 -1.44 0.55
N LYS A 45 -10.13 -2.16 -0.53
CA LYS A 45 -10.07 -3.63 -0.56
C LYS A 45 -8.64 -4.15 -0.45
N SER A 46 -7.71 -3.50 -1.15
CA SER A 46 -6.28 -3.84 -1.20
C SER A 46 -5.64 -3.72 0.18
N ILE A 47 -5.94 -2.64 0.91
CA ILE A 47 -5.50 -2.47 2.31
C ILE A 47 -6.07 -3.59 3.19
N ILE A 48 -7.37 -3.89 3.12
CA ILE A 48 -7.94 -4.98 3.94
C ILE A 48 -7.22 -6.31 3.66
N LEU A 49 -6.98 -6.62 2.39
CA LEU A 49 -6.25 -7.83 2.00
C LEU A 49 -4.82 -7.84 2.56
N GLN A 50 -4.11 -6.71 2.53
CA GLN A 50 -2.78 -6.56 3.12
C GLN A 50 -2.77 -6.79 4.64
N TYR A 51 -3.78 -6.29 5.36
CA TYR A 51 -3.89 -6.51 6.81
C TYR A 51 -4.20 -7.97 7.15
N ILE A 52 -5.04 -8.63 6.36
CA ILE A 52 -5.31 -10.06 6.50
C ILE A 52 -4.01 -10.85 6.28
N SER A 53 -3.28 -10.55 5.20
CA SER A 53 -1.98 -11.16 4.91
C SER A 53 -0.98 -10.96 6.07
N LEU A 54 -0.83 -9.72 6.56
CA LEU A 54 0.09 -9.39 7.65
C LEU A 54 -0.28 -10.13 8.94
N THR A 55 -1.58 -10.28 9.23
CA THR A 55 -2.06 -11.04 10.39
C THR A 55 -1.67 -12.52 10.28
N PHE A 56 -1.82 -13.14 9.10
CA PHE A 56 -1.37 -14.51 8.88
C PHE A 56 0.15 -14.66 9.02
N ILE A 57 0.93 -13.69 8.54
CA ILE A 57 2.39 -13.69 8.71
C ILE A 57 2.75 -13.65 10.21
N VAL A 58 2.17 -12.73 10.99
CA VAL A 58 2.46 -12.62 12.44
C VAL A 58 2.08 -13.89 13.19
N ILE A 59 0.90 -14.45 12.93
CA ILE A 59 0.42 -15.69 13.57
C ILE A 59 1.33 -16.86 13.24
N THR A 60 1.80 -16.96 12.00
CA THR A 60 2.66 -18.05 11.57
C THR A 60 4.09 -17.90 12.08
N LEU A 61 4.63 -16.69 12.25
CA LEU A 61 5.98 -16.45 12.78
C LEU A 61 6.12 -16.75 14.28
N PHE A 62 5.09 -16.45 15.09
CA PHE A 62 5.14 -16.60 16.56
C PHE A 62 5.48 -18.02 17.08
N PRO A 63 5.00 -19.12 16.47
CA PRO A 63 5.36 -20.49 16.89
C PRO A 63 6.59 -21.08 16.17
N ILE A 64 7.14 -20.47 15.12
CA ILE A 64 8.08 -21.14 14.21
C ILE A 64 9.37 -21.60 14.90
N GLU A 65 9.98 -20.77 15.75
CA GLU A 65 11.25 -21.12 16.40
C GLU A 65 11.12 -22.27 17.41
N TYR A 66 10.01 -22.32 18.16
CA TYR A 66 9.73 -23.38 19.12
C TYR A 66 9.37 -24.71 18.44
N PHE A 67 8.59 -24.68 17.35
CA PHE A 67 8.13 -25.88 16.66
C PHE A 67 9.14 -26.42 15.64
N LEU A 68 9.98 -25.58 15.02
CA LEU A 68 11.05 -26.01 14.08
C LEU A 68 11.99 -27.03 14.73
N LYS A 69 12.42 -26.77 15.97
CA LYS A 69 13.36 -27.62 16.71
C LYS A 69 12.77 -28.98 17.11
N ARG A 70 11.45 -29.05 17.29
CA ARG A 70 10.79 -30.23 17.88
C ARG A 70 10.06 -31.10 16.84
N HIS A 71 9.44 -30.47 15.84
CA HIS A 71 8.62 -31.15 14.83
C HIS A 71 8.70 -30.46 13.46
N PRO A 72 9.76 -30.68 12.67
CA PRO A 72 9.99 -29.94 11.41
C PRO A 72 8.86 -30.14 10.38
N LYS A 73 8.23 -31.31 10.33
CA LYS A 73 7.11 -31.58 9.40
C LYS A 73 5.85 -30.76 9.70
N ILE A 74 5.63 -30.36 10.96
CA ILE A 74 4.45 -29.58 11.36
C ILE A 74 4.57 -28.12 10.88
N VAL A 75 5.81 -27.62 10.73
CA VAL A 75 6.09 -26.22 10.33
C VAL A 75 5.89 -25.97 8.83
N ILE A 76 5.85 -27.03 8.00
CA ILE A 76 5.63 -26.93 6.56
C ILE A 76 4.32 -26.19 6.24
N PHE A 77 3.23 -26.55 6.91
CA PHE A 77 1.92 -25.98 6.64
C PHE A 77 1.83 -24.48 6.98
N PRO A 78 2.22 -24.01 8.19
CA PRO A 78 2.37 -22.59 8.48
C PRO A 78 3.31 -21.84 7.52
N GLY A 79 4.40 -22.48 7.07
CA GLY A 79 5.34 -21.91 6.10
C GLY A 79 4.72 -21.68 4.72
N ILE A 80 3.86 -22.58 4.25
CA ILE A 80 3.12 -22.39 2.99
C ILE A 80 2.14 -21.21 3.13
N ILE A 81 1.42 -21.13 4.25
CA ILE A 81 0.47 -20.02 4.51
C ILE A 81 1.20 -18.68 4.54
N SER A 82 2.33 -18.60 5.25
CA SER A 82 3.11 -17.36 5.34
C SER A 82 3.67 -16.95 3.96
N THR A 83 4.13 -17.91 3.17
CA THR A 83 4.61 -17.66 1.80
C THR A 83 3.50 -17.10 0.91
N ILE A 84 2.30 -17.72 0.93
CA ILE A 84 1.14 -17.21 0.19
C ILE A 84 0.76 -15.80 0.65
N ALA A 85 0.77 -15.56 1.96
CA ALA A 85 0.47 -14.24 2.51
C ALA A 85 1.48 -13.18 2.03
N VAL A 86 2.79 -13.48 2.05
CA VAL A 86 3.83 -12.58 1.52
C VAL A 86 3.60 -12.28 0.04
N LEU A 87 3.30 -13.29 -0.79
CA LEU A 87 3.03 -13.10 -2.21
C LEU A 87 1.83 -12.17 -2.45
N ILE A 88 0.75 -12.33 -1.69
CA ILE A 88 -0.42 -11.44 -1.73
C ILE A 88 -0.03 -10.00 -1.38
N GLY A 89 0.82 -9.81 -0.35
CA GLY A 89 1.32 -8.50 0.05
C GLY A 89 2.13 -7.82 -1.06
N LEU A 90 3.06 -8.54 -1.67
CA LEU A 90 3.90 -8.04 -2.77
C LEU A 90 3.05 -7.69 -4.02
N LEU A 91 2.14 -8.58 -4.42
CA LEU A 91 1.24 -8.38 -5.55
C LEU A 91 0.35 -7.15 -5.37
N SER A 92 -0.25 -7.01 -4.19
CA SER A 92 -1.11 -5.87 -3.88
C SER A 92 -0.33 -4.57 -3.95
N ALA A 93 0.86 -4.49 -3.34
CA ALA A 93 1.71 -3.30 -3.39
C ALA A 93 2.06 -2.90 -4.83
N GLN A 94 2.47 -3.86 -5.66
CA GLN A 94 2.80 -3.61 -7.07
C GLN A 94 1.62 -3.03 -7.86
N VAL A 95 0.46 -3.66 -7.79
CA VAL A 95 -0.74 -3.15 -8.48
C VAL A 95 -1.09 -1.76 -7.99
N ASN A 96 -0.96 -1.51 -6.69
CA ASN A 96 -1.31 -0.22 -6.16
C ASN A 96 -0.36 0.91 -6.63
N TYR A 97 0.96 0.67 -6.72
CA TYR A 97 1.91 1.65 -7.25
C TYR A 97 1.62 2.03 -8.71
N LEU A 98 1.19 1.04 -9.49
CA LEU A 98 0.75 1.28 -10.86
C LEU A 98 -0.52 2.13 -10.91
N LEU A 99 -1.48 1.88 -10.01
CA LEU A 99 -2.70 2.68 -9.94
C LEU A 99 -2.41 4.13 -9.53
N ILE A 100 -1.48 4.36 -8.59
CA ILE A 100 -1.08 5.72 -8.20
C ILE A 100 -0.45 6.46 -9.39
N SER A 101 0.42 5.79 -10.15
CA SER A 101 1.11 6.41 -11.29
C SER A 101 0.16 6.66 -12.48
N LEU A 102 -0.75 5.73 -12.79
CA LEU A 102 -1.81 5.97 -13.77
C LEU A 102 -2.71 7.14 -13.37
N LEU A 103 -3.03 7.26 -12.07
CA LEU A 103 -3.82 8.37 -11.56
C LEU A 103 -3.10 9.70 -11.71
N ALA A 104 -1.78 9.72 -11.52
CA ALA A 104 -0.93 10.88 -11.74
C ALA A 104 -1.00 11.37 -13.18
N ILE A 105 -0.79 10.45 -14.12
CA ILE A 105 -0.86 10.72 -15.56
C ILE A 105 -2.26 11.22 -15.92
N GLN A 106 -3.31 10.52 -15.50
CA GLN A 106 -4.70 10.91 -15.76
C GLN A 106 -4.98 12.34 -15.27
N ARG A 107 -4.58 12.67 -14.04
CA ARG A 107 -4.83 13.99 -13.43
C ARG A 107 -4.05 15.09 -14.12
N PHE A 108 -2.80 14.84 -14.48
CA PHE A 108 -1.98 15.78 -15.23
C PHE A 108 -2.58 16.07 -16.61
N SER A 109 -2.90 15.02 -17.37
CA SER A 109 -3.46 15.16 -18.70
C SER A 109 -4.80 15.88 -18.70
N ILE A 110 -5.75 15.53 -17.82
CA ILE A 110 -7.05 16.20 -17.75
C ILE A 110 -6.89 17.68 -17.35
N TYR A 111 -5.94 17.98 -16.46
CA TYR A 111 -5.73 19.35 -15.98
C TYR A 111 -5.20 20.29 -17.07
N PHE A 112 -4.17 19.87 -17.81
CA PHE A 112 -3.57 20.70 -18.87
C PHE A 112 -4.29 20.57 -20.22
N HIS A 113 -4.97 19.44 -20.45
CA HIS A 113 -5.59 19.10 -21.72
C HIS A 113 -6.98 18.47 -21.48
N PRO A 114 -8.03 19.28 -21.23
CA PRO A 114 -9.36 18.77 -20.86
C PRO A 114 -9.97 17.80 -21.88
N TRP A 115 -9.63 17.91 -23.16
CA TRP A 115 -10.09 16.98 -24.20
C TRP A 115 -9.68 15.53 -23.95
N THR A 116 -8.63 15.30 -23.17
CA THR A 116 -8.15 13.95 -22.82
C THR A 116 -9.07 13.21 -21.87
N GLU A 117 -9.99 13.91 -21.18
CA GLU A 117 -10.92 13.33 -20.21
C GLU A 117 -11.74 12.17 -20.79
N LYS A 118 -12.22 12.32 -22.03
CA LYS A 118 -13.02 11.29 -22.72
C LYS A 118 -12.25 9.97 -22.93
N TYR A 119 -10.93 10.04 -23.08
CA TYR A 119 -10.08 8.88 -23.37
C TYR A 119 -9.50 8.24 -22.10
N LEU A 120 -9.24 9.07 -21.09
CA LEU A 120 -8.58 8.67 -19.85
C LEU A 120 -9.55 8.27 -18.73
N GLN A 121 -10.86 8.28 -18.99
CA GLN A 121 -11.83 7.65 -18.10
C GLN A 121 -11.61 6.12 -18.08
N LEU A 122 -11.12 5.64 -16.93
CA LEU A 122 -10.99 4.21 -16.66
C LEU A 122 -12.39 3.61 -16.49
N SER A 123 -12.85 2.88 -17.51
CA SER A 123 -14.04 2.05 -17.38
C SER A 123 -13.76 0.91 -16.40
N LYS A 124 -14.81 0.42 -15.72
CA LYS A 124 -14.67 -0.69 -14.76
C LYS A 124 -13.95 -1.90 -15.37
N TRP A 125 -14.24 -2.21 -16.64
CA TRP A 125 -13.61 -3.33 -17.34
C TRP A 125 -12.12 -3.08 -17.61
N LYS A 126 -11.75 -1.91 -18.14
CA LYS A 126 -10.34 -1.53 -18.35
C LYS A 126 -9.55 -1.56 -17.05
N PHE A 127 -10.16 -1.10 -15.96
CA PHE A 127 -9.57 -1.11 -14.63
C PHE A 127 -9.24 -2.53 -14.13
N TRP A 128 -10.21 -3.46 -14.19
CA TRP A 128 -9.99 -4.85 -13.78
C TRP A 128 -9.02 -5.59 -14.70
N PHE A 129 -9.07 -5.34 -16.00
CA PHE A 129 -8.14 -5.91 -16.96
C PHE A 129 -6.69 -5.52 -16.66
N LEU A 130 -6.44 -4.25 -16.33
CA LEU A 130 -5.12 -3.77 -15.90
C LEU A 130 -4.64 -4.49 -14.64
N ILE A 131 -5.51 -4.63 -13.63
CA ILE A 131 -5.16 -5.35 -12.39
C ILE A 131 -4.73 -6.79 -12.68
N ILE A 132 -5.47 -7.50 -13.54
CA ILE A 132 -5.17 -8.90 -13.87
C ILE A 132 -3.81 -9.02 -14.56
N ILE A 133 -3.53 -8.20 -15.58
CA ILE A 133 -2.25 -8.24 -16.31
C ILE A 133 -1.07 -7.99 -15.36
N PHE A 134 -1.16 -6.97 -14.51
CA PHE A 134 -0.08 -6.61 -13.60
C PHE A 134 0.04 -7.53 -12.39
N SER A 135 -0.99 -8.33 -12.07
CA SER A 135 -0.90 -9.37 -11.05
C SER A 135 -0.19 -10.64 -11.52
N GLN A 136 -0.09 -10.86 -12.84
CA GLN A 136 0.55 -12.06 -13.39
C GLN A 136 2.07 -11.93 -13.57
N THR A 137 2.63 -10.75 -13.35
CA THR A 137 4.06 -10.49 -13.55
C THR A 137 4.93 -11.17 -12.48
N PRO A 138 4.61 -11.10 -11.17
CA PRO A 138 5.45 -11.69 -10.11
C PRO A 138 5.44 -13.22 -10.07
N SER A 139 4.34 -13.84 -10.50
CA SER A 139 4.20 -15.31 -10.51
C SER A 139 5.17 -16.00 -11.47
N LYS A 140 5.72 -15.27 -12.45
CA LYS A 140 6.71 -15.82 -13.40
C LYS A 140 8.15 -15.66 -12.94
N ASP A 141 8.39 -14.79 -11.95
CA ASP A 141 9.72 -14.46 -11.44
C ASP A 141 10.04 -15.16 -10.12
N CYS A 142 9.03 -15.72 -9.45
CA CYS A 142 9.17 -16.47 -8.20
C CYS A 142 9.12 -17.97 -8.49
N ASP A 143 10.12 -18.53 -9.15
CA ASP A 143 10.37 -19.98 -9.09
C ASP A 143 10.89 -20.31 -7.69
N PHE A 144 9.96 -20.53 -6.77
CA PHE A 144 10.28 -20.95 -5.40
C PHE A 144 10.68 -22.43 -5.44
N SER A 145 11.94 -22.69 -5.80
CA SER A 145 12.49 -24.05 -5.81
C SER A 145 12.57 -24.58 -4.37
N TRP A 146 11.61 -25.44 -4.00
CA TRP A 146 11.59 -26.19 -2.74
C TRP A 146 12.65 -27.31 -2.68
N ASN A 147 13.42 -27.51 -3.74
CA ASN A 147 14.23 -28.72 -3.93
C ASN A 147 15.51 -28.80 -3.08
N ASN A 148 15.86 -27.74 -2.33
CA ASN A 148 17.06 -27.69 -1.49
C ASN A 148 16.74 -27.47 -0.01
N ILE A 149 15.72 -28.15 0.53
CA ILE A 149 15.64 -28.33 1.99
C ILE A 149 16.65 -29.41 2.37
N ASP A 150 17.91 -29.03 2.42
CA ASP A 150 18.93 -29.85 3.07
C ASP A 150 18.76 -29.69 4.59
N ASN A 151 18.68 -30.80 5.32
CA ASN A 151 18.33 -30.87 6.74
C ASN A 151 19.35 -30.18 7.67
N ARG A 152 20.42 -29.58 7.11
CA ARG A 152 21.47 -28.87 7.85
C ARG A 152 21.27 -27.35 7.94
N CYS A 153 20.29 -26.79 7.23
CA CYS A 153 20.04 -25.34 7.15
C CYS A 153 18.75 -24.92 7.89
N ALA A 154 18.42 -25.58 9.00
CA ALA A 154 17.25 -25.21 9.83
C ALA A 154 17.41 -23.85 10.54
N ASP A 155 18.61 -23.27 10.57
CA ASP A 155 18.91 -22.06 11.37
C ASP A 155 18.73 -20.74 10.63
N ARG A 156 18.30 -20.75 9.37
CA ARG A 156 17.99 -19.50 8.67
C ARG A 156 17.08 -19.80 7.48
N PHE A 157 15.84 -19.28 7.52
CA PHE A 157 14.97 -19.18 6.34
C PHE A 157 15.59 -18.15 5.37
N ILE A 158 16.73 -18.51 4.78
CA ILE A 158 17.31 -17.82 3.65
C ILE A 158 16.58 -18.39 2.46
N ILE A 159 15.71 -17.57 1.86
CA ILE A 159 15.26 -17.77 0.49
C ILE A 159 16.54 -18.02 -0.31
N SER A 160 16.74 -19.23 -0.85
CA SER A 160 17.90 -19.52 -1.69
C SER A 160 17.75 -18.69 -2.97
N THR A 161 18.35 -17.50 -2.96
CA THR A 161 18.27 -16.43 -3.97
C THR A 161 19.11 -16.73 -5.21
N SER A 162 19.43 -17.99 -5.50
CA SER A 162 20.49 -18.29 -6.45
C SER A 162 20.15 -17.96 -7.90
N GLN A 163 18.88 -17.77 -8.30
CA GLN A 163 18.54 -17.29 -9.65
C GLN A 163 17.22 -16.49 -9.67
N LEU A 164 17.23 -15.26 -9.15
CA LEU A 164 16.20 -14.28 -9.52
C LEU A 164 16.36 -13.93 -11.00
N SER A 165 15.26 -14.01 -11.77
CA SER A 165 15.28 -13.67 -13.19
C SER A 165 15.72 -12.21 -13.37
N PRO A 166 16.54 -11.88 -14.41
CA PRO A 166 16.83 -10.49 -14.76
C PRO A 166 15.54 -9.66 -14.96
N HIS A 167 14.46 -10.33 -15.38
CA HIS A 167 13.14 -9.73 -15.57
C HIS A 167 12.61 -9.07 -14.29
N PHE A 168 12.78 -9.71 -13.12
CA PHE A 168 12.36 -9.15 -11.83
C PHE A 168 13.02 -7.80 -11.52
N VAL A 169 14.32 -7.67 -11.84
CA VAL A 169 15.10 -6.44 -11.64
C VAL A 169 14.62 -5.35 -12.58
N TYR A 170 14.46 -5.67 -13.87
CA TYR A 170 13.94 -4.71 -14.86
C TYR A 170 12.55 -4.21 -14.51
N LEU A 171 11.64 -5.08 -14.07
CA LEU A 171 10.31 -4.68 -13.63
C LEU A 171 10.34 -3.74 -12.42
N TYR A 172 11.22 -4.01 -11.45
CA TYR A 172 11.36 -3.14 -10.28
C TYR A 172 11.89 -1.75 -10.66
N ILE A 173 12.93 -1.69 -11.49
CA ILE A 173 13.49 -0.42 -11.99
C ILE A 173 12.43 0.34 -12.78
N TRP A 174 11.74 -0.33 -13.71
CA TRP A 174 10.66 0.25 -14.50
C TRP A 174 9.56 0.86 -13.64
N GLN A 175 9.09 0.12 -12.63
CA GLN A 175 8.06 0.58 -11.71
C GLN A 175 8.48 1.82 -10.91
N ASN A 176 9.73 1.86 -10.44
CA ASN A 176 10.28 3.02 -9.73
C ASN A 176 10.41 4.23 -10.66
N LEU A 177 10.88 4.05 -11.90
CA LEU A 177 10.94 5.13 -12.90
C LEU A 177 9.55 5.70 -13.21
N MET A 178 8.55 4.83 -13.34
CA MET A 178 7.16 5.23 -13.54
C MET A 178 6.63 6.04 -12.33
N LEU A 179 6.97 5.64 -11.11
CA LEU A 179 6.57 6.36 -9.89
C LEU A 179 7.28 7.72 -9.78
N LEU A 180 8.58 7.79 -10.04
CA LEU A 180 9.35 9.04 -10.06
C LEU A 180 8.79 10.02 -11.10
N SER A 181 8.51 9.53 -12.30
CA SER A 181 7.86 10.31 -13.35
C SER A 181 6.52 10.86 -12.88
N SER A 182 5.76 10.05 -12.15
CA SER A 182 4.46 10.46 -11.56
C SER A 182 4.61 11.59 -10.54
N CYS A 183 5.65 11.57 -9.70
CA CYS A 183 5.96 12.67 -8.78
C CYS A 183 6.23 13.97 -9.54
N ILE A 184 7.00 13.91 -10.62
CA ILE A 184 7.34 15.07 -11.45
C ILE A 184 6.08 15.68 -12.06
N LEU A 185 5.14 14.85 -12.56
CA LEU A 185 3.88 15.33 -13.14
C LEU A 185 3.00 16.12 -12.17
N TYR A 186 3.15 15.93 -10.86
CA TYR A 186 2.41 16.71 -9.85
C TYR A 186 3.00 18.09 -9.57
N ILE A 187 4.29 18.31 -9.84
CA ILE A 187 4.94 19.62 -9.67
C ILE A 187 4.25 20.72 -10.52
N PRO A 188 4.07 20.56 -11.85
CA PRO A 188 3.43 21.60 -12.67
C PRO A 188 1.97 21.83 -12.28
N ILE A 189 1.24 20.78 -11.87
CA ILE A 189 -0.13 20.91 -11.32
C ILE A 189 -0.11 21.76 -10.05
N GLY A 190 0.86 21.53 -9.15
CA GLY A 190 1.02 22.32 -7.93
C GLY A 190 1.32 23.80 -8.19
N LEU A 191 2.20 24.09 -9.16
CA LEU A 191 2.56 25.44 -9.56
C LEU A 191 1.39 26.19 -10.19
N SER A 192 0.64 25.54 -11.08
CA SER A 192 -0.55 26.14 -11.71
C SER A 192 -1.66 26.41 -10.70
N ILE A 193 -1.87 25.54 -9.70
CA ILE A 193 -2.83 25.78 -8.62
C ILE A 193 -2.46 27.01 -7.78
N ARG A 194 -1.16 27.22 -7.48
CA ARG A 194 -0.72 28.41 -6.73
C ARG A 194 -1.10 29.70 -7.45
N LYS A 195 -1.02 29.70 -8.79
CA LYS A 195 -1.40 30.83 -9.65
C LYS A 195 -2.90 31.20 -9.57
N PHE A 196 -3.78 30.24 -9.23
CA PHE A 196 -5.24 30.45 -9.13
C PHE A 196 -5.79 30.33 -7.70
N SER A 197 -4.92 30.30 -6.69
CA SER A 197 -5.27 30.04 -5.28
C SER A 197 -6.18 31.11 -4.62
N HIS A 198 -6.29 32.29 -5.24
CA HIS A 198 -7.16 33.38 -4.81
C HIS A 198 -8.66 33.11 -5.07
N LEU A 199 -8.99 32.14 -5.93
CA LEU A 199 -10.39 31.81 -6.24
C LEU A 199 -10.97 30.87 -5.16
N ALA A 200 -12.02 31.33 -4.46
CA ALA A 200 -12.65 30.59 -3.34
C ALA A 200 -13.20 29.21 -3.74
N SER A 201 -13.63 29.03 -4.99
CA SER A 201 -14.08 27.74 -5.55
C SER A 201 -12.95 26.70 -5.64
N PHE A 202 -11.68 27.14 -5.68
CA PHE A 202 -10.50 26.29 -5.84
C PHE A 202 -9.98 25.69 -4.53
N GLN A 203 -10.37 26.23 -3.37
CA GLN A 203 -9.83 25.86 -2.05
C GLN A 203 -10.52 24.64 -1.40
N GLY A 204 -11.69 24.22 -1.90
CA GLY A 204 -12.58 23.30 -1.20
C GLY A 204 -12.31 21.80 -1.37
N ASN A 205 -11.88 21.34 -2.56
CA ASN A 205 -11.82 19.90 -2.89
C ASN A 205 -10.78 19.61 -3.99
N GLN A 206 -9.50 19.52 -3.64
CA GLN A 206 -8.42 19.24 -4.60
C GLN A 206 -7.89 17.80 -4.41
N PRO A 207 -8.45 16.79 -5.10
CA PRO A 207 -7.94 15.41 -5.07
C PRO A 207 -6.51 15.29 -5.62
N GLN A 208 -5.92 16.36 -6.14
CA GLN A 208 -4.54 16.41 -6.63
C GLN A 208 -3.53 16.57 -5.48
N ARG A 209 -3.86 17.32 -4.41
CA ARG A 209 -3.01 17.43 -3.20
C ARG A 209 -2.85 16.08 -2.51
N TYR A 210 -3.92 15.29 -2.54
CA TYR A 210 -3.96 13.93 -2.02
C TYR A 210 -2.85 13.05 -2.57
N ILE A 211 -2.69 13.07 -3.89
CA ILE A 211 -1.80 12.15 -4.59
C ILE A 211 -0.35 12.65 -4.50
N LEU A 212 -0.13 13.97 -4.46
CA LEU A 212 1.18 14.56 -4.17
C LEU A 212 1.66 14.16 -2.77
N TRP A 213 0.82 14.29 -1.74
CA TRP A 213 1.19 13.84 -0.40
C TRP A 213 1.36 12.33 -0.29
N GLN A 214 0.57 11.53 -1.03
CA GLN A 214 0.82 10.08 -1.16
C GLN A 214 2.22 9.82 -1.67
N LEU A 215 2.61 10.44 -2.77
CA LEU A 215 3.91 10.24 -3.41
C LEU A 215 5.08 10.72 -2.54
N VAL A 216 4.94 11.88 -1.89
CA VAL A 216 5.95 12.38 -0.94
C VAL A 216 6.07 11.45 0.27
N THR A 217 4.95 10.93 0.78
CA THR A 217 4.94 9.99 1.91
C THR A 217 5.56 8.65 1.52
N ILE A 218 5.27 8.12 0.32
CA ILE A 218 5.92 6.91 -0.21
C ILE A 218 7.43 7.11 -0.22
N TYR A 219 7.90 8.17 -0.87
CA TYR A 219 9.33 8.38 -1.08
C TYR A 219 10.08 8.60 0.24
N THR A 220 9.50 9.36 1.17
CA THR A 220 10.11 9.62 2.49
C THR A 220 10.11 8.38 3.39
N PHE A 221 9.02 7.61 3.43
CA PHE A 221 8.96 6.37 4.23
C PHE A 221 9.81 5.24 3.61
N SER A 222 9.76 5.03 2.30
CA SER A 222 10.60 4.02 1.64
C SER A 222 12.09 4.34 1.81
N TYR A 223 12.49 5.61 1.65
CA TYR A 223 13.89 6.03 1.90
C TYR A 223 14.33 5.80 3.34
N PHE A 224 13.48 6.13 4.32
CA PHE A 224 13.77 5.91 5.75
C PHE A 224 13.96 4.42 6.08
N ILE A 225 13.12 3.54 5.52
CA ILE A 225 13.22 2.10 5.77
C ILE A 225 14.41 1.49 5.02
N ILE A 226 14.73 1.94 3.81
CA ILE A 226 15.93 1.52 3.06
C ILE A 226 17.21 1.81 3.86
N HIS A 227 17.31 3.00 4.46
CA HIS A 227 18.45 3.40 5.27
C HIS A 227 18.57 2.59 6.56
N LEU A 228 17.44 2.10 7.08
CA LEU A 228 17.43 1.18 8.21
C LEU A 228 17.85 -0.25 7.79
N SER A 229 17.51 -0.72 6.59
CA SER A 229 17.85 -2.08 6.13
C SER A 229 19.29 -2.28 5.64
N SER A 230 20.05 -1.21 5.39
CA SER A 230 21.32 -1.27 4.65
C SER A 230 22.59 -1.45 5.50
N THR A 231 22.50 -1.61 6.82
CA THR A 231 23.70 -1.51 7.69
C THR A 231 24.36 -2.84 8.08
N GLU A 232 23.86 -3.99 7.65
CA GLU A 232 24.44 -5.28 8.07
C GLU A 232 24.43 -6.33 6.95
N ILE A 233 25.24 -6.18 5.90
CA ILE A 233 25.50 -7.29 4.98
C ILE A 233 26.96 -7.25 4.49
N GLU A 234 27.85 -8.01 5.13
CA GLU A 234 29.09 -8.46 4.50
C GLU A 234 28.75 -9.66 3.59
N MET A 235 28.47 -9.38 2.31
CA MET A 235 28.36 -10.40 1.25
C MET A 235 28.99 -9.89 -0.04
N ASP A 236 29.33 -10.81 -0.95
CA ASP A 236 29.81 -10.50 -2.30
C ASP A 236 28.83 -9.58 -3.05
N PHE A 237 29.37 -8.70 -3.90
CA PHE A 237 28.64 -7.60 -4.58
C PHE A 237 27.30 -8.02 -5.19
N TYR A 238 27.27 -9.17 -5.88
CA TYR A 238 26.04 -9.68 -6.52
C TYR A 238 25.00 -10.15 -5.50
N GLY A 239 25.40 -10.92 -4.48
CA GLY A 239 24.49 -11.39 -3.43
C GLY A 239 23.89 -10.22 -2.64
N THR A 240 24.72 -9.23 -2.30
CA THR A 240 24.30 -8.01 -1.60
C THR A 240 23.26 -7.23 -2.40
N PHE A 241 23.44 -7.11 -3.73
CA PHE A 241 22.49 -6.40 -4.60
C PHE A 241 21.11 -7.08 -4.63
N PHE A 242 21.06 -8.40 -4.76
CA PHE A 242 19.79 -9.13 -4.80
C PHE A 242 19.05 -9.09 -3.45
N HIS A 243 19.78 -9.26 -2.35
CA HIS A 243 19.19 -9.13 -1.02
C HIS A 243 18.66 -7.73 -0.76
N ALA A 244 19.40 -6.69 -1.19
CA ALA A 244 18.93 -5.31 -1.13
C ALA A 244 17.61 -5.13 -1.92
N LEU A 245 17.51 -5.65 -3.15
CA LEU A 245 16.28 -5.56 -3.97
C LEU A 245 15.06 -6.23 -3.32
N ILE A 246 15.23 -7.43 -2.76
CA ILE A 246 14.14 -8.13 -2.06
C ILE A 246 13.71 -7.32 -0.83
N SER A 247 14.68 -6.84 -0.05
CA SER A 247 14.41 -6.03 1.14
C SER A 247 13.67 -4.74 0.80
N MET A 248 14.00 -4.10 -0.32
CA MET A 248 13.32 -2.91 -0.84
C MET A 248 11.88 -3.21 -1.23
N LYS A 249 11.60 -4.29 -1.96
CA LYS A 249 10.22 -4.66 -2.29
C LYS A 249 9.39 -5.05 -1.07
N ALA A 250 9.97 -5.76 -0.12
CA ALA A 250 9.30 -6.11 1.13
C ALA A 250 8.97 -4.85 1.94
N THR A 251 9.92 -3.93 2.01
CA THR A 251 9.76 -2.60 2.60
C THR A 251 8.63 -1.82 1.95
N ASP A 252 8.63 -1.75 0.62
CA ASP A 252 7.60 -1.05 -0.14
C ASP A 252 6.21 -1.65 0.11
N ALA A 253 6.12 -2.99 0.22
CA ALA A 253 4.87 -3.67 0.53
C ALA A 253 4.36 -3.41 1.95
N LEU A 254 5.28 -3.30 2.93
CA LEU A 254 4.95 -2.94 4.31
C LEU A 254 4.58 -1.47 4.47
N ALA A 255 5.27 -0.57 3.76
CA ALA A 255 5.06 0.88 3.77
C ALA A 255 3.72 1.29 3.14
N PHE A 256 3.33 0.58 2.08
CA PHE A 256 2.19 0.93 1.24
C PHE A 256 0.87 1.16 2.00
N PRO A 257 0.39 0.26 2.90
CA PRO A 257 -0.86 0.47 3.61
C PRO A 257 -0.88 1.76 4.42
N LEU A 258 0.18 2.05 5.18
CA LEU A 258 0.25 3.29 5.98
C LEU A 258 0.24 4.54 5.12
N VAL A 259 0.99 4.55 4.01
CA VAL A 259 0.98 5.66 3.04
C VAL A 259 -0.44 5.97 2.60
N ILE A 260 -1.18 4.96 2.14
CA ILE A 260 -2.54 5.18 1.64
C ILE A 260 -3.45 5.62 2.77
N GLN A 261 -3.35 5.04 3.96
CA GLN A 261 -4.18 5.38 5.10
C GLN A 261 -3.97 6.82 5.56
N ILE A 262 -2.71 7.20 5.81
CA ILE A 262 -2.34 8.55 6.24
C ILE A 262 -2.80 9.56 5.18
N SER A 263 -2.60 9.24 3.92
CA SER A 263 -3.02 10.12 2.85
C SER A 263 -4.55 10.22 2.77
N TYR A 264 -5.26 9.09 2.84
CA TYR A 264 -6.73 9.01 2.88
C TYR A 264 -7.33 9.86 3.98
N LEU A 265 -6.80 9.70 5.19
CA LEU A 265 -7.26 10.38 6.39
C LEU A 265 -6.87 11.87 6.39
N GLY A 266 -5.62 12.19 6.06
CA GLY A 266 -5.04 13.51 6.25
C GLY A 266 -5.28 14.49 5.11
N CYS A 267 -5.29 14.04 3.86
CA CYS A 267 -5.16 14.95 2.72
C CYS A 267 -6.48 15.49 2.19
N ASN A 268 -7.62 14.90 2.58
CA ASN A 268 -8.94 15.40 2.25
C ASN A 268 -9.52 16.11 3.49
N ARG A 269 -9.81 17.41 3.38
CA ARG A 269 -10.33 18.23 4.50
C ARG A 269 -11.57 17.58 5.14
N GLN A 270 -12.43 16.96 4.35
CA GLN A 270 -13.60 16.26 4.89
C GLN A 270 -13.21 14.96 5.59
N ASN A 271 -12.33 14.15 4.99
CA ASN A 271 -11.84 12.92 5.63
C ASN A 271 -11.16 13.24 6.96
N LEU A 272 -10.35 14.32 6.99
CA LEU A 272 -9.69 14.82 8.18
C LEU A 272 -10.70 15.29 9.23
N LYS A 273 -11.76 16.01 8.83
CA LYS A 273 -12.85 16.38 9.75
C LYS A 273 -13.55 15.14 10.33
N THR A 274 -13.85 14.14 9.52
CA THR A 274 -14.47 12.87 9.98
C THR A 274 -13.54 12.13 10.93
N PHE A 275 -12.23 12.07 10.61
CA PHE A 275 -11.20 11.50 11.47
C PHE A 275 -11.06 12.24 12.80
N LEU A 276 -10.94 13.56 12.80
CA LEU A 276 -10.85 14.36 14.03
C LEU A 276 -12.13 14.25 14.87
N LYS A 277 -13.30 14.08 14.23
CA LYS A 277 -14.57 13.82 14.93
C LYS A 277 -14.57 12.44 15.58
N SER A 278 -14.02 11.41 14.93
CA SER A 278 -13.94 10.07 15.53
C SER A 278 -12.99 10.02 16.73
N LEU A 279 -11.91 10.81 16.74
CA LEU A 279 -11.03 10.96 17.90
C LEU A 279 -11.71 11.61 19.11
N LYS A 280 -12.70 12.50 18.91
CA LYS A 280 -13.40 13.23 19.98
C LYS A 280 -14.54 12.44 20.64
N LEU A 281 -14.97 11.32 20.05
CA LEU A 281 -16.14 10.58 20.53
C LEU A 281 -15.80 9.67 21.71
N LYS A 282 -16.39 9.94 22.89
CA LYS A 282 -16.24 9.17 24.13
C LYS A 282 -16.66 7.69 24.05
N LYS A 283 -17.34 7.25 22.98
CA LYS A 283 -17.69 5.83 22.68
C LYS A 283 -16.97 5.35 21.42
N LEU A 284 -15.64 5.33 21.47
CA LEU A 284 -14.77 4.97 20.35
C LEU A 284 -14.97 3.52 19.88
N SER A 285 -15.19 2.57 20.80
CA SER A 285 -15.32 1.14 20.46
C SER A 285 -16.61 0.82 19.68
N TRP A 286 -17.75 1.39 20.08
CA TRP A 286 -19.05 1.06 19.47
C TRP A 286 -19.20 1.60 18.04
N LYS A 287 -18.55 2.73 17.71
CA LYS A 287 -18.65 3.37 16.37
C LYS A 287 -17.59 2.87 15.37
N LEU A 288 -16.48 2.30 15.84
CA LEU A 288 -15.44 1.68 15.00
C LEU A 288 -15.79 0.23 14.63
N PHE A 289 -16.45 -0.51 15.54
CA PHE A 289 -16.78 -1.93 15.35
C PHE A 289 -18.29 -2.19 15.12
N GLY A 290 -19.17 -1.23 15.41
CA GLY A 290 -20.61 -1.33 15.15
C GLY A 290 -20.98 -0.96 13.71
N ASN A 291 -21.91 -1.72 13.12
CA ASN A 291 -22.50 -1.44 11.82
C ASN A 291 -23.02 0.00 11.78
N GLY A 292 -22.47 0.80 10.86
CA GLY A 292 -22.85 2.20 10.64
C GLY A 292 -24.20 2.34 9.92
N GLN A 293 -25.28 1.92 10.57
CA GLN A 293 -26.62 2.36 10.26
C GLN A 293 -27.29 2.81 11.56
N VAL A 294 -28.13 3.84 11.46
CA VAL A 294 -28.86 4.52 12.53
C VAL A 294 -28.07 5.64 13.23
N GLU A 295 -27.98 6.78 12.56
CA GLU A 295 -28.22 8.07 13.19
C GLU A 295 -29.27 8.77 12.32
N ASP A 296 -30.52 8.54 12.68
CA ASP A 296 -31.73 9.00 12.01
C ASP A 296 -31.78 10.51 11.87
N ARG A 297 -32.37 10.91 10.75
CA ARG A 297 -32.91 12.23 10.49
C ARG A 297 -34.03 12.54 11.50
N ASN A 298 -33.67 13.10 12.65
CA ASN A 298 -34.57 13.89 13.47
C ASN A 298 -34.13 15.35 13.48
N GLN A 299 -34.17 15.96 12.30
CA GLN A 299 -34.28 17.41 12.10
C GLN A 299 -35.12 17.66 10.84
N SER A 300 -36.38 17.24 10.88
CA SER A 300 -37.45 17.90 10.12
C SER A 300 -38.28 18.69 11.12
N ILE A 301 -37.99 19.98 11.12
CA ILE A 301 -38.62 21.05 11.85
C ILE A 301 -40.09 21.16 11.42
N TYR A 302 -40.97 21.33 12.41
CA TYR A 302 -42.31 21.92 12.26
C TYR A 302 -42.20 23.36 11.77
#